data_AF-A0A2E9MFX2-F1
#
_entry.id   AF-A0A2E9MFX2-F1
#
_cell.length_a   1.000
_cell.length_b   1.000
_cell.length_c   1.000
_cell.angle_alpha   90.00
_cell.angle_beta   90.00
_cell.angle_gamma   90.00
#
_symmetry.space_group_name_H-M   'P 1'
#
loop_
_entity.id
_entity.type
_entity.pdbx_description
1 polymer ?
#
loop_
_entity_poly.entity_id
_entity_poly.type
_entity_poly.pdbx_seq_one_letter_code
_entity_poly.pdbx_strand_id
1 'polypeptide(L)'
;NNMPLMEMFIDCGVDCYQSLQTTAGMEVGLLKQNYGQHLCFWGGASVELLIDGTPDEVRADVRRAMERGAPGGGFILGPSHSVAFGTK
;
A
#
# COMPACT_ATOMS: atom_id res chain seq x y z
N ASN A 1 -5.41 0.81 -12.77
CA ASN A 1 -5.45 0.86 -11.31
C ASN A 1 -6.76 1.52 -10.88
N ASN A 2 -7.05 1.65 -9.58
CA ASN A 2 -8.35 2.11 -9.09
C ASN A 2 -8.42 3.63 -8.82
N MET A 3 -7.40 4.39 -9.24
CA MET A 3 -7.36 5.85 -9.04
C MET A 3 -8.66 6.58 -9.47
N PRO A 4 -9.30 6.25 -10.62
CA PRO A 4 -10.53 6.92 -11.04
C PRO A 4 -11.74 6.69 -10.12
N LEU A 5 -11.67 5.73 -9.20
CA LEU A 5 -12.78 5.35 -8.32
C LEU A 5 -12.61 5.87 -6.88
N MET A 6 -11.49 6.54 -6.56
CA MET A 6 -11.17 6.93 -5.18
C MET A 6 -12.21 7.88 -4.58
N GLU A 7 -12.67 8.87 -5.35
CA GLU A 7 -13.72 9.80 -4.90
C GLU A 7 -15.03 9.07 -4.62
N MET A 8 -15.42 8.11 -5.46
CA MET A 8 -16.63 7.32 -5.24
C MET A 8 -16.53 6.49 -3.95
N PHE A 9 -15.36 5.93 -3.63
CA PHE A 9 -15.17 5.21 -2.38
C PHE A 9 -15.30 6.12 -1.15
N ILE A 10 -14.76 7.34 -1.24
CA ILE A 10 -14.90 8.35 -0.20
C ILE A 10 -16.37 8.72 -0.02
N ASP A 11 -17.08 9.00 -1.11
CA ASP A 11 -18.51 9.35 -1.09
C ASP A 11 -19.39 8.22 -0.55
N CYS A 12 -19.01 6.97 -0.78
CA CYS A 12 -19.66 5.79 -0.21
C CYS A 12 -19.34 5.57 1.28
N GLY A 13 -18.47 6.37 1.89
CA GLY A 13 -18.09 6.25 3.30
C GLY A 13 -17.11 5.11 3.59
N VAL A 14 -16.26 4.74 2.63
CA VAL A 14 -15.18 3.79 2.88
C VAL A 14 -14.10 4.45 3.75
N ASP A 15 -13.73 3.81 4.86
CA ASP A 15 -12.68 4.34 5.76
C ASP A 15 -11.26 3.93 5.35
N CYS A 16 -11.10 2.77 4.70
CA CYS A 16 -9.78 2.22 4.40
C CYS A 16 -9.75 1.51 3.04
N TYR A 17 -8.73 1.84 2.24
CA TYR A 17 -8.44 1.20 0.96
C TYR A 17 -7.24 0.25 1.09
N GLN A 18 -7.44 -1.01 0.69
CA GLN A 18 -6.42 -2.06 0.73
C GLN A 18 -5.96 -2.44 -0.68
N SER A 19 -4.84 -3.17 -0.76
CA SER A 19 -4.19 -3.66 -1.99
C SER A 19 -3.39 -2.58 -2.72
N LEU A 20 -2.35 -2.08 -2.03
CA LEU A 20 -1.46 -1.03 -2.53
C LEU A 20 -0.32 -1.62 -3.38
N GLN A 21 -0.59 -1.86 -4.66
CA GLN A 21 0.43 -2.31 -5.61
C GLN A 21 1.19 -1.12 -6.24
N THR A 22 2.39 -0.86 -5.74
CA THR A 22 3.27 0.23 -6.22
C THR A 22 3.53 0.16 -7.73
N THR A 23 3.75 -1.03 -8.29
CA THR A 23 3.99 -1.23 -9.74
C THR A 23 2.78 -0.90 -10.60
N ALA A 24 1.57 -0.86 -10.02
CA ALA A 24 0.35 -0.41 -10.67
C ALA A 24 0.06 1.08 -10.42
N GLY A 25 1.01 1.84 -9.87
CA GLY A 25 0.82 3.26 -9.54
C GLY A 25 -0.02 3.49 -8.28
N MET A 26 -0.22 2.46 -7.44
CA MET A 26 -0.92 2.55 -6.16
C MET A 26 0.08 2.67 -5.00
N GLU A 27 1.07 3.54 -5.16
CA GLU A 27 2.08 3.78 -4.12
C GLU A 27 1.48 4.60 -2.97
N VAL A 28 1.79 4.24 -1.72
CA VAL A 28 1.11 4.81 -0.55
C VAL A 28 1.38 6.31 -0.37
N GLY A 29 2.58 6.79 -0.63
CA GLY A 29 2.90 8.22 -0.56
C GLY A 29 2.03 9.05 -1.51
N LEU A 30 1.90 8.62 -2.77
CA LEU A 30 1.03 9.27 -3.75
C LEU A 30 -0.46 9.22 -3.33
N LEU A 31 -0.92 8.08 -2.85
CA LEU A 31 -2.30 7.91 -2.40
C LEU A 31 -2.62 8.79 -1.20
N LYS A 32 -1.71 8.86 -0.22
CA LYS A 32 -1.86 9.73 0.94
C LYS A 32 -1.80 11.21 0.57
N GLN A 33 -0.97 11.59 -0.38
CA GLN A 33 -0.91 12.97 -0.88
C GLN A 33 -2.26 13.42 -1.44
N ASN A 34 -2.93 12.54 -2.19
CA ASN A 34 -4.16 12.89 -2.90
C ASN A 34 -5.42 12.69 -2.03
N TYR A 35 -5.44 11.70 -1.15
CA TYR A 35 -6.67 11.22 -0.48
C TYR A 35 -6.50 10.94 1.02
N GLY A 36 -5.31 11.15 1.60
CA GLY A 36 -5.00 10.77 2.99
C GLY A 36 -5.76 11.53 4.07
N GLN A 37 -6.49 12.59 3.71
CA GLN A 37 -7.42 13.28 4.63
C GLN A 37 -8.76 12.53 4.79
N HIS A 38 -9.09 11.64 3.85
CA HIS A 38 -10.37 10.94 3.79
C HIS A 38 -10.23 9.43 3.92
N LEU A 39 -9.09 8.86 3.52
CA LEU A 39 -8.86 7.41 3.50
C LEU A 39 -7.63 7.02 4.31
N CYS A 40 -7.76 5.91 5.03
CA CYS A 40 -6.64 5.11 5.49
C CYS A 40 -6.17 4.16 4.37
N PHE A 41 -4.88 3.85 4.30
CA PHE A 41 -4.33 2.94 3.30
C PHE A 41 -3.70 1.71 3.94
N TRP A 42 -4.00 0.51 3.43
CA TRP A 42 -3.49 -0.76 3.95
C TRP A 42 -2.73 -1.57 2.88
N GLY A 43 -1.42 -1.71 3.05
CA GLY A 43 -0.57 -2.49 2.16
C GLY A 43 0.84 -1.90 2.04
N GLY A 44 1.41 -1.95 0.84
CA GLY A 44 2.63 -1.23 0.46
C GLY A 44 3.88 -2.09 0.33
N ALA A 45 3.95 -3.26 0.97
CA ALA A 45 5.07 -4.19 0.80
C ALA A 45 4.83 -5.16 -0.37
N SER A 46 5.76 -5.28 -1.31
CA SER A 46 5.60 -6.13 -2.50
C SER A 46 5.49 -7.61 -2.14
N VAL A 47 4.35 -8.22 -2.51
CA VAL A 47 4.16 -9.67 -2.42
C VAL A 47 5.16 -10.42 -3.28
N GLU A 48 5.56 -9.88 -4.43
CA GLU A 48 6.54 -10.49 -5.32
C GLU A 48 7.91 -10.62 -4.63
N LEU A 49 8.34 -9.59 -3.90
CA LEU A 49 9.55 -9.65 -3.08
C LEU A 49 9.44 -10.63 -1.91
N LEU A 50 8.23 -10.84 -1.37
CA LEU A 50 8.00 -11.85 -0.34
C LEU A 50 8.12 -13.29 -0.87
N ILE A 51 7.93 -13.52 -2.17
CA ILE A 51 8.03 -14.85 -2.81
C ILE A 51 9.47 -15.12 -3.28
N ASP A 52 10.03 -14.19 -4.06
CA ASP A 52 11.25 -14.40 -4.83
C ASP A 52 12.41 -13.47 -4.42
N GLY A 53 12.15 -12.48 -3.57
CA GLY A 53 13.15 -11.55 -3.09
C GLY A 53 14.05 -12.11 -1.99
N THR A 54 15.18 -11.44 -1.79
CA THR A 54 16.06 -11.66 -0.65
C THR A 54 15.54 -10.93 0.59
N PRO A 55 15.89 -11.37 1.81
CA PRO A 55 15.52 -10.67 3.03
C PRO A 55 15.96 -9.19 3.07
N ASP A 56 17.06 -8.84 2.41
CA ASP A 56 17.51 -7.44 2.32
C ASP A 56 16.65 -6.59 1.39
N GLU A 57 16.20 -7.15 0.26
CA GLU A 57 15.26 -6.49 -0.63
C GLU A 57 13.91 -6.27 0.05
N VAL A 58 13.41 -7.27 0.79
CA VAL A 58 12.18 -7.14 1.58
C VAL A 58 12.34 -6.06 2.66
N ARG A 59 13.47 -6.03 3.38
CA ARG A 59 13.75 -4.97 4.37
C ARG A 59 13.80 -3.58 3.74
N ALA A 60 14.41 -3.45 2.56
CA ALA A 60 14.48 -2.19 1.84
C ALA A 60 13.09 -1.73 1.38
N ASP A 61 12.27 -2.64 0.88
CA ASP A 61 10.91 -2.36 0.41
C ASP A 61 9.98 -1.94 1.55
N VAL A 62 10.00 -2.69 2.67
CA VAL A 62 9.26 -2.33 3.89
C VAL A 62 9.70 -0.96 4.41
N ARG A 63 11.01 -0.69 4.44
CA ARG A 63 11.52 0.63 4.86
C ARG A 63 10.98 1.74 3.97
N ARG A 64 11.01 1.56 2.65
CA ARG A 64 10.46 2.52 1.68
C ARG A 64 8.96 2.76 1.89
N ALA A 65 8.17 1.70 2.09
CA ALA A 65 6.75 1.82 2.37
C ALA A 65 6.49 2.59 3.68
N MET A 66 7.27 2.33 4.73
CA MET A 66 7.16 3.05 6.00
C MET A 66 7.57 4.52 5.90
N GLU A 67 8.67 4.83 5.20
CA GLU A 67 9.12 6.22 4.99
C GLU A 67 8.07 7.06 4.25
N ARG A 68 7.37 6.46 3.28
CA ARG A 68 6.34 7.13 2.48
C ARG A 68 4.97 7.13 3.16
N GLY A 69 4.61 6.04 3.82
CA GLY A 69 3.27 5.80 4.37
C GLY A 69 3.09 6.23 5.82
N ALA A 70 4.12 6.17 6.67
CA ALA A 70 3.95 6.44 8.11
C ALA A 70 3.67 7.91 8.48
N PRO A 71 4.31 8.94 7.87
CA PRO A 71 4.12 10.33 8.29
C PRO A 71 2.64 10.76 8.24
N GLY A 72 2.13 11.29 9.35
CA GLY A 72 0.74 11.79 9.44
C GLY A 72 -0.34 10.73 9.72
N GLY A 73 0.02 9.47 9.99
CA GLY A 73 -0.96 8.41 10.31
C GLY A 73 -1.79 7.96 9.10
N GLY A 74 -2.85 7.18 9.29
CA GLY A 74 -3.70 6.71 8.17
C GLY A 74 -3.01 5.69 7.24
N PHE A 75 -2.06 4.93 7.76
CA PHE A 75 -1.36 3.87 7.03
C PHE A 75 -1.23 2.62 7.90
N ILE A 76 -1.62 1.49 7.35
CA ILE A 76 -1.43 0.16 7.92
C ILE A 76 -0.46 -0.57 6.99
N LEU A 77 0.74 -0.88 7.49
CA LEU A 77 1.70 -1.66 6.71
C LEU A 77 1.15 -3.08 6.51
N GLY A 78 1.23 -3.56 5.27
CA GLY A 78 0.90 -4.93 4.93
C GLY A 78 1.44 -5.29 3.55
N PRO A 79 1.27 -6.56 3.14
CA PRO A 79 1.53 -6.94 1.76
C PRO A 79 0.63 -6.17 0.78
N SER A 80 1.11 -5.97 -0.44
CA SER A 80 0.43 -5.27 -1.54
C SER A 80 -0.84 -5.99 -1.99
N HIS A 81 -0.95 -7.28 -1.66
CA HIS A 81 -2.09 -8.17 -1.88
C HIS A 81 -2.16 -9.18 -0.73
N SER A 82 -3.09 -10.14 -0.80
CA SER A 82 -3.01 -11.33 0.05
C SER A 82 -1.64 -12.01 -0.05
N VAL A 83 -1.16 -12.58 1.06
CA VAL A 83 0.05 -13.40 1.05
C VAL A 83 -0.12 -14.56 0.08
N ALA A 84 0.82 -14.70 -0.84
CA ALA A 84 0.75 -15.68 -1.92
C ALA A 84 1.41 -17.01 -1.51
N PHE A 85 1.03 -18.07 -2.22
CA PHE A 85 1.73 -19.36 -2.11
C PHE A 85 3.21 -19.19 -2.48
N GLY A 86 4.10 -19.76 -1.66
CA GLY A 86 5.55 -19.70 -1.90
C GLY A 86 6.28 -18.54 -1.21
N THR A 87 5.59 -17.67 -0.47
CA THR A 87 6.23 -16.71 0.44
C THR A 87 7.10 -17.41 1.48
N LYS A 88 8.30 -16.87 1.77
CA LYS A 88 9.33 -17.47 2.64
C LYS A 88 9.71 -16.56 3.80
#